data_AF-A3Z2G9-F1
#
_entry.id   AF-A3Z2G9-F1
#
_cell.length_a   1.000
_cell.length_b   1.000
_cell.length_c   1.000
_cell.angle_alpha   90.00
_cell.angle_beta   90.00
_cell.angle_gamma   90.00
#
_symmetry.space_group_name_H-M   'P 1'
#
loop_
_entity.id
_entity.type
_entity.pdbx_description
1 polymer ?
#
loop_
_entity_poly.entity_id
_entity_poly.type
_entity_poly.pdbx_seq_one_letter_code
_entity_poly.pdbx_strand_id
1 'polypeptide(L)' 'MLLHNDPVNSMEYVMATLRQVVPQLSEQDAMAVMLEAHNTGIGLVIVCDIEPAEFYCETLKSKGLTSTIEPED' A
#
# COMPACT_ATOMS: atom_id res chain seq x y z
N MET A 1 -4.84 5.79 -3.01
CA MET A 1 -4.30 5.31 -1.71
C MET A 1 -2.79 5.15 -1.82
N LEU A 2 -2.06 5.65 -0.83
CA LEU A 2 -0.60 5.68 -0.80
C LEU A 2 -0.08 4.81 0.34
N LEU A 3 1.03 4.10 0.10
CA LEU A 3 1.82 3.37 1.09
C LEU A 3 3.02 4.23 1.50
N HIS A 4 3.27 4.35 2.80
CA HIS A 4 4.45 5.02 3.34
C HIS A 4 5.50 3.99 3.73
N ASN A 5 6.76 4.30 3.45
CA ASN A 5 7.88 3.49 3.88
C ASN A 5 8.04 3.52 5.40
N ASP A 6 8.51 2.42 5.96
CA ASP A 6 8.84 2.30 7.37
C ASP A 6 10.10 1.44 7.57
N PRO A 7 10.86 1.65 8.66
CA PRO A 7 12.09 0.89 8.92
C PRO A 7 11.86 -0.45 9.63
N VAL A 8 10.61 -0.85 9.88
CA VAL A 8 10.25 -1.99 10.74
C VAL A 8 9.87 -3.22 9.92
N ASN A 9 9.10 -3.03 8.85
CA ASN A 9 8.54 -4.09 8.04
C ASN A 9 9.50 -4.51 6.92
N SER A 10 9.61 -5.82 6.69
CA SER A 10 10.41 -6.34 5.57
C SER A 10 9.69 -6.14 4.23
N MET A 11 10.47 -6.01 3.15
CA MET A 11 9.94 -5.89 1.79
C MET A 11 8.96 -7.03 1.43
N GLU A 12 9.30 -8.26 1.83
CA GLU A 12 8.47 -9.45 1.62
C GLU A 12 7.13 -9.35 2.39
N TYR A 13 7.17 -8.88 3.65
CA TYR A 13 5.97 -8.68 4.45
C TYR A 13 5.06 -7.61 3.85
N VAL A 14 5.64 -6.49 3.41
CA VAL A 14 4.92 -5.40 2.76
C VAL A 14 4.22 -5.91 1.50
N MET A 15 4.95 -6.60 0.62
CA MET A 15 4.37 -7.17 -0.61
C MET A 15 3.25 -8.19 -0.34
N ALA A 16 3.48 -9.13 0.57
CA ALA A 16 2.47 -10.13 0.93
C ALA A 16 1.21 -9.46 1.49
N THR A 17 1.40 -8.45 2.34
CA THR A 17 0.30 -7.69 2.94
C THR A 17 -0.47 -6.88 1.89
N LEU A 18 0.23 -6.18 0.98
CA LEU A 18 -0.39 -5.44 -0.12
C LEU A 18 -1.30 -6.33 -0.96
N ARG A 19 -0.81 -7.50 -1.38
CA ARG A 19 -1.58 -8.47 -2.19
C ARG A 19 -2.74 -9.08 -1.41
N GLN A 20 -2.60 -9.27 -0.10
CA GLN A 20 -3.68 -9.80 0.74
C GLN A 20 -4.80 -8.76 0.94
N VAL A 21 -4.46 -7.48 1.10
CA VAL A 21 -5.44 -6.41 1.36
C VAL A 21 -6.08 -5.91 0.07
N VAL A 22 -5.28 -5.77 -0.98
CA VAL A 22 -5.70 -5.29 -2.30
C VAL A 22 -5.56 -6.44 -3.30
N PRO A 23 -6.54 -7.36 -3.38
CA PRO A 23 -6.45 -8.55 -4.23
C PRO A 23 -6.41 -8.23 -5.73
N GLN A 24 -6.74 -6.99 -6.11
CA GLN A 24 -6.62 -6.47 -7.47
C GLN A 24 -5.16 -6.16 -7.87
N LEU A 25 -4.27 -6.04 -6.88
CA LEU A 25 -2.86 -5.72 -7.11
C LEU A 25 -2.11 -6.97 -7.57
N SER A 26 -1.50 -6.90 -8.76
CA SER A 26 -0.65 -7.99 -9.25
C SER A 26 0.63 -8.10 -8.41
N GLU A 27 1.33 -9.22 -8.52
CA GLU A 27 2.63 -9.39 -7.85
C GLU A 27 3.66 -8.37 -8.33
N GLN A 28 3.63 -8.04 -9.63
CA GLN A 28 4.53 -7.06 -10.23
C GLN A 28 4.21 -5.65 -9.74
N ASP A 29 2.94 -5.29 -9.64
CA ASP A 29 2.53 -3.98 -9.12
C ASP A 29 2.84 -3.85 -7.63
N ALA A 30 2.58 -4.89 -6.83
CA ALA A 30 2.94 -4.90 -5.41
C ALA A 30 4.45 -4.71 -5.19
N MET A 31 5.27 -5.34 -6.03
CA MET A 31 6.72 -5.14 -6.02
C MET A 31 7.08 -3.69 -6.38
N ALA A 32 6.50 -3.15 -7.46
CA ALA A 32 6.78 -1.78 -7.92
C ALA A 32 6.42 -0.75 -6.85
N VAL A 33 5.24 -0.87 -6.23
CA VAL A 33 4.76 0.02 -5.17
C VAL A 33 5.64 -0.07 -3.92
N MET A 34 6.00 -1.28 -3.50
CA MET A 34 6.89 -1.48 -2.36
C MET A 34 8.26 -0.85 -2.61
N LEU A 35 8.83 -1.06 -3.81
CA LEU A 35 10.12 -0.51 -4.19
C LEU A 35 10.09 1.02 -4.32
N GLU A 36 9.01 1.57 -4.87
CA GLU A 36 8.79 3.01 -4.93
C GLU A 36 8.76 3.60 -3.53
N ALA A 37 7.88 3.09 -2.66
CA ALA A 37 7.80 3.52 -1.27
C ALA A 37 9.17 3.43 -0.58
N HIS A 38 9.88 2.31 -0.72
CA HIS A 38 11.21 2.14 -0.13
C HIS A 38 12.22 3.22 -0.54
N ASN A 39 12.22 3.60 -1.83
CA ASN A 39 13.20 4.53 -2.38
C ASN A 39 12.81 6.01 -2.23
N THR A 40 11.54 6.34 -2.31
CA THR A 40 11.03 7.74 -2.33
C THR A 40 10.35 8.14 -1.02
N GLY A 41 10.04 7.17 -0.16
CA GLY A 41 9.26 7.33 1.06
C GLY A 41 7.77 7.03 0.88
N ILE A 42 7.24 7.05 -0.35
CA ILE A 42 5.82 6.87 -0.63
C ILE A 42 5.57 6.17 -1.97
N GLY A 43 4.57 5.29 -2.05
CA GLY A 43 4.22 4.58 -3.29
C GLY A 43 2.71 4.56 -3.54
N LEU A 44 2.29 4.71 -4.79
CA LEU A 44 0.87 4.67 -5.16
C LEU A 44 0.37 3.23 -5.22
N VAL A 45 -0.47 2.82 -4.27
CA VAL A 45 -0.98 1.44 -4.23
C VAL A 45 -2.08 1.20 -5.25
N ILE A 46 -3.10 2.06 -5.24
CA ILE A 46 -4.28 1.94 -6.10
C ILE A 46 -5.03 3.27 -6.13
N VAL A 47 -5.67 3.52 -7.28
CA VAL A 47 -6.70 4.56 -7.46
C VAL A 47 -8.06 3.86 -7.55
N CYS A 48 -8.97 4.24 -6.67
CA CYS A 48 -10.33 3.68 -6.60
C CYS A 48 -11.26 4.63 -5.85
N ASP A 49 -12.55 4.28 -5.80
CA ASP A 49 -13.55 4.98 -5.00
C ASP A 49 -13.15 5.05 -3.51
N ILE A 50 -13.69 6.04 -2.80
CA ILE A 50 -13.32 6.30 -1.41
C ILE A 50 -13.65 5.13 -0.46
N GLU A 51 -14.80 4.46 -0.66
CA GLU A 51 -15.25 3.35 0.19
C GLU A 51 -14.27 2.16 0.21
N PRO A 52 -13.84 1.58 -0.94
CA PRO A 52 -12.80 0.55 -0.93
C PRO A 52 -11.43 1.09 -0.47
N ALA A 53 -11.10 2.35 -0.79
CA ALA A 53 -9.85 2.95 -0.34
C ALA A 53 -9.75 3.03 1.19
N GLU A 54 -10.84 3.40 1.88
CA GLU A 54 -10.94 3.42 3.34
C GLU A 54 -10.73 2.03 3.93
N PHE A 55 -11.46 1.03 3.41
CA PHE A 55 -11.33 -0.36 3.86
C PHE A 55 -9.90 -0.89 3.72
N TYR A 56 -9.25 -0.66 2.57
CA TYR A 56 -7.87 -1.08 2.35
C TYR A 56 -6.91 -0.34 3.28
N CYS A 57 -7.06 0.97 3.42
CA CYS A 57 -6.21 1.81 4.26
C CYS A 57 -6.26 1.37 5.73
N GLU A 58 -7.45 1.15 6.28
CA GLU A 58 -7.64 0.66 7.65
C GLU A 58 -7.04 -0.74 7.84
N THR A 59 -7.24 -1.63 6.87
CA THR A 59 -6.71 -2.99 6.93
C THR A 59 -5.19 -3.00 6.89
N LEU A 60 -4.54 -2.17 6.05
CA LEU A 60 -3.09 -2.01 6.03
C LEU A 60 -2.56 -1.49 7.37
N LYS A 61 -3.22 -0.48 7.95
CA LYS A 61 -2.88 0.07 9.27
C LYS A 61 -3.00 -0.97 10.39
N SER A 62 -4.04 -1.80 10.38
CA SER A 62 -4.21 -2.88 11.35
C SER A 62 -3.10 -3.93 11.30
N LYS A 63 -2.41 -4.04 10.16
CA LYS A 63 -1.27 -4.93 9.94
C LYS A 63 0.07 -4.26 10.21
N GLY A 64 0.07 -3.02 10.71
CA GLY A 64 1.28 -2.29 11.05
C GLY A 64 1.97 -1.60 9.87
N LEU A 65 1.30 -1.49 8.72
CA LEU A 65 1.79 -0.67 7.61
C LEU A 65 1.21 0.74 7.70
N THR A 66 1.97 1.74 7.24
CA THR A 66 1.49 3.13 7.22
C THR A 66 0.92 3.47 5.84
N SER A 67 -0.31 3.96 5.79
CA SER A 67 -1.01 4.31 4.54
C SER A 67 -1.87 5.57 4.68
N THR A 68 -2.07 6.29 3.58
CA THR A 68 -2.95 7.47 3.49
C THR A 68 -3.85 7.39 2.27
N ILE A 69 -4.95 8.13 2.30
CA ILE A 69 -5.86 8.31 1.16
C ILE A 69 -5.78 9.78 0.78
N GLU A 70 -5.57 10.03 -0.50
CA GLU A 70 -5.54 11.36 -1.09
C GLU A 70 -6.54 11.37 -2.24
N PRO A 71 -7.30 12.46 -2.43
CA PRO A 71 -8.16 12.64 -3.60
C PRO A 71 -7.29 12.77 -4.85
N GLU A 72 -7.78 12.28 -5.99
CA GLU A 72 -7.26 12.70 -7.29
C GLU A 72 -7.74 14.12 -7.60
N ASP A 73 -6.82 14.96 -8.09
CA ASP A 73 -7.11 16.31 -8.58
C ASP A 73 -7.82 16.30 -9.95
#